data_AF-A0A7R8ZZ62-F1
#
_entry.id   AF-A0A7R8ZZ62-F1
#
_cell.length_a   1.000
_cell.length_b   1.000
_cell.length_c   1.000
_cell.angle_alpha   90.00
_cell.angle_beta   90.00
_cell.angle_gamma   90.00
#
_symmetry.space_group_name_H-M   'P 1'
#
loop_
_entity.id
_entity.type
_entity.pdbx_description
1 polymer ?
#
loop_
_entity_poly.entity_id
_entity_poly.type
_entity_poly.pdbx_seq_one_letter_code
_entity_poly.pdbx_strand_id
1 'polypeptide(L)' 'MLELAKNYNKALEEEEKMTPEQLAIKNVGKQDPKRHLEEQVDSLMTSNIVQCLGAMLDTVVFK' A
#
# COMPACT_ATOMS: atom_id res chain seq x y z
N MET A 1 -3.89 4.34 4.17
CA MET A 1 -4.77 3.33 3.56
C MET A 1 -6.06 3.91 2.94
N LEU A 2 -7.05 4.43 3.70
CA LEU A 2 -8.34 4.88 3.12
C LEU A 2 -8.18 6.01 2.08
N GLU A 3 -7.33 6.99 2.37
CA GLU A 3 -7.08 8.13 1.48
C GLU A 3 -6.34 7.71 0.21
N LEU A 4 -5.37 6.80 0.33
CA LEU A 4 -4.67 6.20 -0.80
C LEU A 4 -5.60 5.34 -1.66
N ALA A 5 -6.55 4.61 -1.06
CA ALA A 5 -7.56 3.84 -1.80
C ALA A 5 -8.50 4.75 -2.60
N LYS A 6 -8.92 5.90 -2.03
CA LYS A 6 -9.68 6.92 -2.76
C LYS A 6 -8.86 7.51 -3.91
N ASN A 7 -7.58 7.80 -3.67
CA ASN A 7 -6.68 8.32 -4.69
C ASN A 7 -6.41 7.30 -5.80
N TYR A 8 -6.32 6.01 -5.48
CA TYR A 8 -6.19 4.92 -6.45
C TYR A 8 -7.42 4.78 -7.33
N ASN A 9 -8.63 4.81 -6.74
CA ASN A 9 -9.87 4.79 -7.53
C ASN A 9 -9.96 6.01 -8.47
N LYS A 10 -9.59 7.20 -7.98
CA LYS A 10 -9.56 8.40 -8.82
C LYS A 10 -8.51 8.32 -9.93
N ALA A 11 -7.34 7.72 -9.64
CA ALA A 11 -6.31 7.49 -10.64
C ALA A 11 -6.79 6.53 -11.74
N LEU A 12 -7.53 5.47 -11.40
CA LEU A 12 -8.15 4.55 -12.37
C LEU A 12 -9.20 5.25 -13.25
N GLU A 13 -10.06 6.09 -12.67
CA GLU A 13 -11.04 6.88 -13.44
C GLU A 13 -10.37 7.90 -14.39
N GLU A 14 -9.21 8.41 -14.01
CA GLU A 14 -8.40 9.29 -14.86
C GLU A 14 -7.61 8.50 -15.92
N GLU A 15 -7.19 7.28 -15.63
CA GLU A 15 -6.57 6.36 -16.58
C GLU A 15 -7.52 5.96 -17.71
N GLU A 16 -8.81 5.75 -17.43
CA GLU A 16 -9.81 5.41 -18.44
C GLU A 16 -10.06 6.54 -19.47
N LYS A 17 -9.69 7.78 -19.12
CA LYS A 17 -9.95 8.99 -19.94
C LYS A 17 -8.73 9.50 -20.70
N MET A 18 -7.51 9.02 -20.44
CA MET A 18 -6.27 9.56 -21.01
C MET A 18 -5.41 8.48 -21.69
N THR A 19 -4.62 8.88 -22.68
CA THR A 19 -3.66 7.97 -23.33
C THR A 19 -2.46 7.70 -22.42
N PRO A 20 -1.86 6.49 -22.49
CA PRO A 20 -0.79 6.05 -21.58
C PRO A 20 0.46 6.94 -21.60
N GLU A 21 0.76 7.58 -22.73
CA GLU A 21 1.89 8.52 -22.86
C GLU A 21 1.66 9.82 -22.08
N GLN A 22 0.42 10.32 -22.03
CA GLN A 22 0.06 11.52 -21.27
C GLN A 22 0.01 11.24 -19.76
N LEU A 23 -0.41 10.03 -19.38
CA LEU A 23 -0.38 9.54 -17.99
C LEU A 23 1.06 9.43 -17.46
N ALA A 24 1.97 8.86 -18.26
CA ALA A 24 3.37 8.74 -17.87
C ALA A 24 4.00 10.12 -17.57
N ILE A 25 3.71 11.14 -18.38
CA ILE A 25 4.21 12.51 -18.17
C ILE A 25 3.55 13.17 -16.95
N LYS A 26 2.23 12.97 -16.74
CA LYS A 26 1.47 13.56 -15.61
C LYS A 26 1.83 12.94 -14.25
N ASN A 27 2.23 11.67 -14.25
CA ASN A 27 2.56 10.92 -13.05
C ASN A 27 4.03 11.10 -12.61
N VAL A 28 4.88 11.73 -13.44
CA VAL A 28 6.24 12.10 -13.03
C VAL A 28 6.19 13.10 -11.87
N GLY A 29 6.84 12.75 -10.76
CA GLY A 29 6.93 13.59 -9.56
C GLY A 29 5.73 13.51 -8.61
N LYS A 30 4.66 12.79 -8.98
CA LYS A 30 3.54 12.48 -8.06
C LYS A 30 3.73 11.11 -7.43
N GLN A 31 3.29 10.98 -6.18
CA GLN A 31 3.29 9.70 -5.51
C GLN A 31 2.34 8.75 -6.22
N ASP A 32 2.88 7.63 -6.71
CA ASP A 32 2.09 6.56 -7.31
C ASP A 32 1.24 5.89 -6.21
N PRO A 33 -0.09 6.06 -6.22
CA PRO A 33 -0.97 5.55 -5.18
C PRO A 33 -0.95 4.01 -5.12
N LYS A 34 -0.71 3.34 -6.25
CA LYS A 34 -0.70 1.88 -6.32
C LYS A 34 0.52 1.33 -5.60
N ARG A 35 1.72 1.78 -6.00
CA ARG A 35 2.98 1.35 -5.37
C ARG A 35 3.00 1.65 -3.88
N HIS A 36 2.48 2.82 -3.49
CA HIS A 36 2.50 3.19 -2.07
C HIS A 36 1.46 2.42 -1.23
N LEU A 37 0.34 1.99 -1.82
CA LEU A 37 -0.57 1.07 -1.15
C LEU A 37 0.09 -0.30 -0.93
N GLU A 38 0.78 -0.83 -1.92
CA GLU A 38 1.50 -2.11 -1.82
C GLU A 38 2.57 -2.07 -0.72
N GLU A 39 3.39 -1.01 -0.68
CA GLU A 39 4.40 -0.81 0.37
C GLU A 39 3.79 -0.73 1.78
N GLN A 40 2.68 0.01 1.95
CA GLN A 40 2.02 0.13 3.25
C GLN A 40 1.40 -1.19 3.72
N VAL A 41 0.83 -1.98 2.81
CA VAL A 41 0.25 -3.28 3.13
C VAL A 41 1.33 -4.27 3.55
N ASP A 42 2.45 -4.31 2.84
CA ASP A 42 3.55 -5.26 3.13
C ASP A 42 4.18 -4.98 4.50
N SER A 43 4.42 -3.71 4.82
CA SER A 43 4.91 -3.29 6.13
C SER A 43 3.91 -3.64 7.25
N LEU A 44 2.62 -3.38 7.05
CA LEU A 44 1.57 -3.69 8.02
C LEU A 44 1.47 -5.20 8.28
N MET A 45 1.51 -6.01 7.21
CA MET A 45 1.39 -7.45 7.32
C MET A 45 2.59 -8.04 8.06
N THR A 46 3.81 -7.57 7.74
CA THR A 46 5.04 -7.97 8.42
C THR A 46 4.98 -7.62 9.91
N SER A 47 4.57 -6.40 10.26
CA SER A 47 4.44 -5.98 11.67
C SER A 47 3.45 -6.85 12.44
N ASN A 48 2.29 -7.13 11.85
CA ASN A 48 1.25 -7.93 12.49
C ASN A 48 1.70 -9.39 12.69
N ILE A 49 2.39 -9.97 11.71
CA ILE A 49 2.92 -11.34 11.80
C ILE A 49 3.95 -11.43 12.94
N VAL A 50 4.92 -10.51 12.98
CA VAL A 50 5.95 -10.48 14.03
C VAL A 50 5.32 -10.28 15.41
N GLN A 51 4.34 -9.39 15.52
CA GLN A 51 3.66 -9.13 16.79
C GLN A 51 2.89 -10.36 17.31
N CYS A 52 2.13 -11.03 16.44
CA CYS A 52 1.41 -12.25 16.80
C CYS A 52 2.36 -13.39 17.20
N LEU A 53 3.44 -13.60 16.43
CA LEU A 53 4.44 -14.63 16.73
C LEU A 53 5.19 -14.33 18.03
N GLY A 54 5.57 -13.08 18.27
CA GLY A 54 6.22 -12.65 19.51
C GLY A 54 5.34 -12.95 20.72
N ALA A 55 4.06 -12.54 20.68
CA ALA A 55 3.12 -12.83 21.75
C ALA A 55 2.92 -14.33 21.98
N MET A 56 2.87 -15.14 20.91
CA MET A 56 2.80 -16.60 21.04
C MET A 56 4.07 -17.19 21.66
N LEU A 57 5.26 -16.72 21.26
CA LEU A 57 6.53 -17.18 21.82
C LEU A 57 6.66 -16.83 23.30
N ASP A 58 6.25 -15.63 23.70
CA ASP A 58 6.27 -15.20 25.10
C ASP A 58 5.48 -16.17 26.00
N THR A 59 4.33 -16.66 25.53
CA THR A 59 3.51 -17.63 26.28
C THR A 59 4.14 -19.02 26.44
N VAL A 60 5.06 -19.40 25.54
CA VAL A 60 5.70 -20.72 25.53
C VAL A 60 7.05 -20.68 26.25
N VAL A 61 7.83 -19.60 26.05
CA VAL A 61 9.21 -19.49 26.55
C VAL A 61 9.27 -19.02 28.00
N PHE A 62 8.43 -18.06 28.41
CA PHE A 62 8.51 -17.43 29.73
C PHE A 62 7.40 -17.90 30.69
N LYS A 63 7.17 -19.21 30.71
CA LYS A 63 6.28 -19.86 31.66
C LYS A 63 6.96 -20.09 33.02
#